data_AF-A0A7Y7QKM4-F1
#
_entry.id   AF-A0A7Y7QKM4-F1
#
_cell.length_a   1.000
_cell.length_b   1.000
_cell.length_c   1.000
_cell.angle_alpha   90.00
_cell.angle_beta   90.00
_cell.angle_gamma   90.00
#
_symmetry.space_group_name_H-M   'P 1'
#
loop_
_entity.id
_entity.type
_entity.pdbx_description
1 polymer ?
#
loop_
_entity_poly.entity_id
_entity_poly.type
_entity_poly.pdbx_seq_one_letter_code
_entity_poly.pdbx_strand_id
1 'polypeptide(L)'
;MKKILLTFVLVFALFGANTYAMHPSWDTNFDGLNDCENDLTCDDSVDYTSAKIYKTSADFLAAEGDMCLSATDGCNNVMIIDGQLGAMTKMYCEDIYGSKGQEKWSCNSYDTEKINYMKHIIKNISNLTDKKTVLGGTWYVVDINWLSDEKIIVTFEDGHIQEKITIKKSDLVLEQEDDMRVCTMQYAPVCAEVQVQCIKAPCLPIQETFGNSCMAGKNPVLYTGECRDNVDISLFKRYQKYENYYLSTLKNIKSETLQDGVTKADDMIEKTKLMRFAQGFLEKYVTKIVFVKELFIKELTSRY
;
A
#
# COMPACT_ATOMS: atom_id res chain seq x y z
N MET A 1 10.58 -25.43 -38.65
CA MET A 1 9.95 -24.23 -38.06
C MET A 1 8.43 -24.17 -38.38
N LYS A 2 7.62 -25.18 -37.98
CA LYS A 2 6.14 -25.17 -38.21
C LYS A 2 5.27 -25.68 -37.06
N LYS A 3 5.85 -26.11 -35.92
CA LYS A 3 5.09 -26.62 -34.74
C LYS A 3 5.00 -25.66 -33.54
N ILE A 4 5.66 -24.49 -33.60
CA ILE A 4 5.76 -23.55 -32.45
C ILE A 4 4.63 -22.49 -32.46
N LEU A 5 3.89 -22.37 -33.56
CA LEU A 5 2.87 -21.32 -33.74
C LEU A 5 1.49 -21.65 -33.12
N LEU A 6 1.26 -22.87 -32.66
CA LEU A 6 -0.09 -23.34 -32.28
C LEU A 6 -0.39 -23.28 -30.77
N THR A 7 0.61 -23.06 -29.92
CA THR A 7 0.48 -23.13 -28.45
C THR A 7 0.36 -21.74 -27.80
N PHE A 8 -0.11 -20.74 -28.53
CA PHE A 8 -0.05 -19.32 -28.14
C PHE A 8 -1.37 -18.71 -27.65
N VAL A 9 -2.45 -19.50 -27.58
CA VAL A 9 -3.84 -18.97 -27.62
C VAL A 9 -4.60 -19.00 -26.28
N LEU A 10 -4.16 -19.75 -25.25
CA LEU A 10 -5.13 -20.31 -24.29
C LEU A 10 -4.98 -20.00 -22.78
N VAL A 11 -4.13 -19.06 -22.32
CA VAL A 11 -3.79 -18.95 -20.87
C VAL A 11 -3.86 -17.52 -20.29
N PHE A 12 -4.51 -16.55 -20.96
CA PHE A 12 -4.76 -15.22 -20.37
C PHE A 12 -6.14 -15.13 -19.71
N ALA A 13 -6.24 -15.57 -18.46
CA ALA A 13 -7.33 -15.28 -17.54
C ALA A 13 -6.87 -15.46 -16.08
N LEU A 14 -7.56 -14.77 -15.15
CA LEU A 14 -7.59 -14.96 -13.69
C LEU A 14 -6.60 -14.16 -12.78
N PHE A 15 -7.15 -13.06 -12.19
CA PHE A 15 -6.88 -12.44 -10.85
C PHE A 15 -5.49 -11.84 -10.53
N GLY A 16 -5.29 -10.94 -9.54
CA GLY A 16 -6.17 -10.32 -8.51
C GLY A 16 -5.48 -9.07 -7.85
N ALA A 17 -6.07 -8.41 -6.84
CA ALA A 17 -5.68 -7.04 -6.38
C ALA A 17 -5.46 -6.86 -4.85
N ASN A 18 -4.81 -5.74 -4.45
CA ASN A 18 -4.72 -5.02 -3.14
C ASN A 18 -3.44 -4.11 -3.12
N THR A 19 -3.19 -3.07 -2.30
CA THR A 19 -3.99 -2.24 -1.36
C THR A 19 -3.43 -0.79 -1.30
N TYR A 20 -4.26 0.26 -1.22
CA TYR A 20 -3.88 1.59 -0.68
C TYR A 20 -4.83 1.91 0.48
N ALA A 21 -4.33 2.43 1.61
CA ALA A 21 -5.16 2.68 2.80
C ALA A 21 -5.80 4.07 2.73
N MET A 22 -7.12 4.13 2.93
CA MET A 22 -7.86 5.39 3.08
C MET A 22 -7.74 5.95 4.51
N HIS A 23 -8.13 7.20 4.69
CA HIS A 23 -8.13 7.84 6.01
C HIS A 23 -9.24 7.22 6.89
N PRO A 24 -8.97 6.82 8.17
CA PRO A 24 -9.87 6.01 9.00
C PRO A 24 -11.32 6.50 9.16
N SER A 25 -11.55 7.80 8.97
CA SER A 25 -12.86 8.47 9.08
C SER A 25 -13.80 8.29 7.87
N TRP A 26 -13.28 7.70 6.79
CA TRP A 26 -13.95 7.51 5.50
C TRP A 26 -13.98 6.03 5.04
N ASP A 27 -13.27 5.16 5.76
CA ASP A 27 -13.11 3.72 5.50
C ASP A 27 -13.24 3.00 6.86
N THR A 28 -14.47 2.98 7.37
CA THR A 28 -14.82 2.51 8.72
C THR A 28 -14.64 0.99 8.84
N ASN A 29 -14.85 0.27 7.73
CA ASN A 29 -14.66 -1.17 7.65
C ASN A 29 -13.19 -1.56 7.35
N PHE A 30 -12.35 -0.59 6.95
CA PHE A 30 -10.94 -0.72 6.59
C PHE A 30 -10.66 -1.69 5.42
N ASP A 31 -11.59 -1.81 4.46
CA ASP A 31 -11.43 -2.64 3.27
C ASP A 31 -10.62 -1.95 2.14
N GLY A 32 -10.33 -0.66 2.30
CA GLY A 32 -9.60 0.17 1.34
C GLY A 32 -10.49 0.86 0.30
N LEU A 33 -11.81 0.75 0.45
CA LEU A 33 -12.81 1.53 -0.28
C LEU A 33 -13.46 2.56 0.67
N ASN A 34 -14.06 3.58 0.07
CA ASN A 34 -14.79 4.58 0.83
C ASN A 34 -16.17 4.01 1.20
N ASP A 35 -16.63 4.19 2.45
CA ASP A 35 -17.97 3.74 2.82
C ASP A 35 -19.07 4.39 1.95
N CYS A 36 -18.86 5.63 1.48
CA CYS A 36 -19.80 6.29 0.56
C CYS A 36 -19.75 5.82 -0.91
N GLU A 37 -18.76 5.00 -1.30
CA GLU A 37 -18.76 4.38 -2.64
C GLU A 37 -19.74 3.20 -2.69
N ASN A 38 -20.00 2.56 -1.56
CA ASN A 38 -20.94 1.45 -1.44
C ASN A 38 -22.42 1.87 -1.59
N ASP A 39 -22.77 3.11 -1.23
CA ASP A 39 -24.13 3.66 -1.36
C ASP A 39 -24.28 4.72 -2.47
N LEU A 40 -23.20 4.97 -3.23
CA LEU A 40 -23.09 5.99 -4.29
C LEU A 40 -23.34 7.43 -3.81
N THR A 41 -23.09 7.74 -2.53
CA THR A 41 -23.25 9.10 -1.97
C THR A 41 -21.97 9.95 -1.98
N CYS A 42 -20.83 9.41 -2.43
CA CYS A 42 -19.58 10.18 -2.48
C CYS A 42 -19.70 11.46 -3.33
N ASP A 43 -19.10 12.51 -2.79
CA ASP A 43 -18.91 13.80 -3.44
C ASP A 43 -17.46 13.87 -3.93
N ASP A 44 -17.26 13.72 -5.25
CA ASP A 44 -15.96 13.77 -5.92
C ASP A 44 -15.18 15.09 -5.68
N SER A 45 -15.80 16.12 -5.07
CA SER A 45 -15.12 17.36 -4.68
C SER A 45 -14.43 17.31 -3.31
N VAL A 46 -14.60 16.22 -2.54
CA VAL A 46 -13.97 16.02 -1.23
C VAL A 46 -12.67 15.21 -1.38
N ASP A 47 -11.59 15.69 -0.75
CA ASP A 47 -10.34 14.93 -0.65
C ASP A 47 -10.41 13.91 0.50
N TYR A 48 -10.82 12.69 0.18
CA TYR A 48 -10.90 11.56 1.11
C TYR A 48 -9.55 11.03 1.61
N THR A 49 -8.43 11.54 1.10
CA THR A 49 -7.10 11.28 1.68
C THR A 49 -6.78 12.22 2.86
N SER A 50 -7.54 13.31 2.99
CA SER A 50 -7.41 14.30 4.06
C SER A 50 -8.31 13.99 5.27
N ALA A 51 -7.93 14.53 6.43
CA ALA A 51 -8.69 14.35 7.65
C ALA A 51 -10.09 14.99 7.55
N LYS A 52 -11.10 14.25 8.01
CA LYS A 52 -12.50 14.71 7.98
C LYS A 52 -12.70 15.86 8.96
N ILE A 53 -13.39 16.90 8.49
CA ILE A 53 -13.63 18.13 9.24
C ILE A 53 -15.06 18.17 9.73
N TYR A 54 -15.21 18.29 11.05
CA TYR A 54 -16.47 18.38 11.77
C TYR A 54 -16.70 19.83 12.25
N LYS A 55 -17.96 20.24 12.32
CA LYS A 55 -18.34 21.61 12.74
C LYS A 55 -18.44 21.77 14.25
N THR A 56 -18.59 20.68 14.99
CA THR A 56 -18.70 20.69 16.44
C THR A 56 -17.87 19.55 17.03
N SER A 57 -17.42 19.74 18.27
CA SER A 57 -16.78 18.67 19.05
C SER A 57 -17.70 17.49 19.28
N ALA A 58 -19.01 17.69 19.41
CA ALA A 58 -19.98 16.61 19.60
C ALA A 58 -20.04 15.68 18.37
N ASP A 59 -20.12 16.25 17.16
CA ASP A 59 -20.11 15.46 15.92
C ASP A 59 -18.79 14.71 15.72
N PHE A 60 -17.67 15.37 16.08
CA PHE A 60 -16.33 14.78 16.02
C PHE A 60 -16.18 13.59 16.99
N LEU A 61 -16.50 13.78 18.27
CA LEU A 61 -16.35 12.74 19.29
C LEU A 61 -17.26 11.54 19.01
N ALA A 62 -18.48 11.77 18.53
CA ALA A 62 -19.40 10.71 18.16
C ALA A 62 -18.94 9.86 16.97
N ALA A 63 -18.03 10.37 16.13
CA ALA A 63 -17.53 9.67 14.95
C ALA A 63 -16.10 9.13 15.10
N GLU A 64 -15.21 9.85 15.79
CA GLU A 64 -13.77 9.54 15.86
C GLU A 64 -13.20 9.51 17.28
N GLY A 65 -13.98 9.91 18.30
CA GLY A 65 -13.49 10.11 19.67
C GLY A 65 -12.77 8.89 20.25
N ASP A 66 -13.33 7.70 20.09
CA ASP A 66 -12.79 6.47 20.67
C ASP A 66 -11.47 6.00 20.02
N MET A 67 -11.21 6.43 18.78
CA MET A 67 -10.01 6.08 17.99
C MET A 67 -8.94 7.18 17.98
N CYS A 68 -9.30 8.41 18.35
CA CYS A 68 -8.38 9.55 18.30
C CYS A 68 -7.58 9.67 19.60
N LEU A 69 -6.28 10.00 19.51
CA LEU A 69 -5.41 10.32 20.66
C LEU A 69 -5.22 11.84 20.82
N SER A 70 -5.19 12.57 19.70
CA SER A 70 -5.11 14.02 19.71
C SER A 70 -5.85 14.60 18.51
N ALA A 71 -6.61 15.65 18.75
CA ALA A 71 -7.42 16.36 17.78
C ALA A 71 -7.01 17.84 17.71
N THR A 72 -7.53 18.53 16.71
CA THR A 72 -7.53 19.99 16.63
C THR A 72 -8.96 20.49 16.45
N ASP A 73 -9.29 21.65 17.01
CA ASP A 73 -10.50 22.42 16.65
C ASP A 73 -10.21 23.43 15.51
N GLY A 74 -9.04 23.32 14.87
CA GLY A 74 -8.51 24.26 13.89
C GLY A 74 -7.65 25.37 14.51
N CYS A 75 -7.75 25.60 15.81
CA CYS A 75 -7.14 26.73 16.54
C CYS A 75 -6.33 26.26 17.76
N ASN A 76 -6.79 25.17 18.38
CA ASN A 76 -6.27 24.54 19.57
C ASN A 76 -5.94 23.07 19.31
N ASN A 77 -4.87 22.59 19.93
CA ASN A 77 -4.63 21.16 20.04
C ASN A 77 -5.32 20.62 21.30
N VAL A 78 -5.98 19.47 21.15
CA VAL A 78 -6.80 18.83 22.18
C VAL A 78 -6.35 17.39 22.34
N MET A 79 -5.99 16.96 23.54
CA MET A 79 -5.80 15.55 23.86
C MET A 79 -7.17 14.87 23.94
N ILE A 80 -7.30 13.68 23.39
CA ILE A 80 -8.51 12.87 23.52
C ILE A 80 -8.20 11.73 24.51
N ILE A 81 -9.08 11.55 25.50
CA ILE A 81 -8.94 10.57 26.58
C ILE A 81 -10.26 9.85 26.68
N ASP A 82 -10.27 8.53 26.48
CA ASP A 82 -11.44 7.64 26.59
C ASP A 82 -12.69 8.18 25.86
N GLY A 83 -12.51 8.61 24.61
CA GLY A 83 -13.59 9.14 23.77
C GLY A 83 -14.04 10.57 24.11
N GLN A 84 -13.32 11.29 24.99
CA GLN A 84 -13.70 12.60 25.52
C GLN A 84 -12.58 13.65 25.37
N LEU A 85 -12.97 14.93 25.41
CA LEU A 85 -12.01 16.05 25.40
C LEU A 85 -11.22 16.07 26.72
N GLY A 86 -9.91 15.86 26.62
CA GLY A 86 -8.96 16.01 27.70
C GLY A 86 -8.38 17.43 27.78
N ALA A 87 -7.07 17.54 27.98
CA ALA A 87 -6.38 18.82 28.02
C ALA A 87 -6.35 19.49 26.64
N MET A 88 -6.67 20.79 26.58
CA MET A 88 -6.62 21.61 25.38
C MET A 88 -5.80 22.88 25.59
N THR A 89 -5.16 23.38 24.53
CA THR A 89 -4.71 24.77 24.50
C THR A 89 -5.90 25.73 24.57
N LYS A 90 -5.65 26.99 24.94
CA LYS A 90 -6.71 28.04 25.03
C LYS A 90 -6.35 29.22 24.15
N MET A 91 -6.81 29.17 22.91
CA MET A 91 -6.76 30.24 21.93
C MET A 91 -8.14 30.38 21.29
N TYR A 92 -8.65 31.60 21.16
CA TYR A 92 -9.93 31.83 20.48
C TYR A 92 -9.71 31.77 18.96
N CYS A 93 -10.58 31.05 18.25
CA CYS A 93 -10.49 30.96 16.80
C CYS A 93 -10.63 32.33 16.12
N GLU A 94 -11.34 33.26 16.74
CA GLU A 94 -11.52 34.62 16.26
C GLU A 94 -10.24 35.48 16.35
N ASP A 95 -9.32 35.15 17.26
CA ASP A 95 -8.02 35.84 17.36
C ASP A 95 -7.08 35.44 16.19
N ILE A 96 -7.21 34.20 15.69
CA ILE A 96 -6.42 33.68 14.56
C ILE A 96 -7.04 34.06 13.21
N TYR A 97 -8.36 33.87 13.07
CA TYR A 97 -9.08 33.92 11.79
C TYR A 97 -10.01 35.14 11.67
N GLY A 98 -9.98 36.07 12.62
CA GLY A 98 -10.84 37.25 12.69
C GLY A 98 -12.27 36.92 13.11
N SER A 99 -13.19 37.88 13.02
CA SER A 99 -14.58 37.78 13.50
C SER A 99 -15.49 36.74 12.78
N LYS A 100 -14.91 35.87 11.95
CA LYS A 100 -15.55 34.71 11.33
C LYS A 100 -14.80 33.40 11.59
N GLY A 101 -13.83 33.40 12.52
CA GLY A 101 -13.21 32.19 13.02
C GLY A 101 -14.28 31.24 13.54
N GLN A 102 -14.23 29.99 13.08
CA GLN A 102 -15.12 28.92 13.51
C GLN A 102 -14.26 27.69 13.74
N GLU A 103 -14.62 26.94 14.76
CA GLU A 103 -14.02 25.64 15.05
C GLU A 103 -14.21 24.68 13.86
N LYS A 104 -13.18 23.89 13.61
CA LYS A 104 -13.07 22.88 12.56
C LYS A 104 -12.38 21.66 13.17
N TRP A 105 -13.18 20.76 13.71
CA TRP A 105 -12.71 19.62 14.46
C TRP A 105 -12.19 18.52 13.54
N SER A 106 -11.01 17.97 13.80
CA SER A 106 -10.44 16.83 13.09
C SER A 106 -9.40 16.10 13.95
N CYS A 107 -9.25 14.78 13.79
CA CYS A 107 -8.18 14.07 14.47
C CYS A 107 -6.80 14.37 13.84
N ASN A 108 -5.79 14.58 14.69
CA ASN A 108 -4.38 14.75 14.29
C ASN A 108 -3.60 13.43 14.36
N SER A 109 -3.97 12.52 15.27
CA SER A 109 -3.28 11.24 15.48
C SER A 109 -4.21 10.18 16.06
N TYR A 110 -4.22 8.99 15.45
CA TYR A 110 -5.05 7.87 15.86
C TYR A 110 -4.32 6.87 16.77
N ASP A 111 -5.10 6.17 17.58
CA ASP A 111 -4.70 4.96 18.29
C ASP A 111 -4.59 3.80 17.28
N THR A 112 -3.39 3.60 16.74
CA THR A 112 -3.11 2.54 15.77
C THR A 112 -3.29 1.15 16.37
N GLU A 113 -3.15 0.98 17.69
CA GLU A 113 -3.41 -0.29 18.35
C GLU A 113 -4.92 -0.59 18.30
N LYS A 114 -5.78 0.35 18.73
CA LYS A 114 -7.25 0.19 18.63
C LYS A 114 -7.70 -0.06 17.19
N ILE A 115 -7.18 0.69 16.22
CA ILE A 115 -7.48 0.48 14.80
C ILE A 115 -7.14 -0.96 14.38
N ASN A 116 -5.97 -1.49 14.75
CA ASN A 116 -5.57 -2.85 14.39
C ASN A 116 -6.50 -3.90 15.02
N TYR A 117 -6.95 -3.71 16.26
CA TYR A 117 -7.98 -4.56 16.86
C TYR A 117 -9.34 -4.43 16.17
N MET A 118 -9.78 -3.22 15.78
CA MET A 118 -11.02 -3.05 14.99
C MET A 118 -10.95 -3.80 13.66
N LYS A 119 -9.88 -3.62 12.88
CA LYS A 119 -9.62 -4.37 11.64
C LYS A 119 -9.68 -5.88 11.85
N HIS A 120 -9.02 -6.37 12.90
CA HIS A 120 -9.02 -7.79 13.23
C HIS A 120 -10.42 -8.29 13.61
N ILE A 121 -11.17 -7.54 14.43
CA ILE A 121 -12.54 -7.87 14.83
C ILE A 121 -13.47 -7.91 13.61
N ILE A 122 -13.47 -6.86 12.78
CA ILE A 122 -14.33 -6.75 11.59
C ILE A 122 -14.07 -7.91 10.63
N LYS A 123 -12.80 -8.20 10.34
CA LYS A 123 -12.38 -9.30 9.46
C LYS A 123 -12.73 -10.69 10.00
N ASN A 124 -12.76 -10.88 11.32
CA ASN A 124 -12.90 -12.19 11.96
C ASN A 124 -14.19 -12.38 12.77
N ILE A 125 -15.14 -11.44 12.75
CA ILE A 125 -16.33 -11.48 13.63
C ILE A 125 -17.10 -12.81 13.56
N SER A 126 -17.22 -13.40 12.36
CA SER A 126 -17.84 -14.71 12.14
C SER A 126 -17.11 -15.90 12.77
N ASN A 127 -15.82 -15.77 13.07
CA ASN A 127 -15.01 -16.76 13.79
C ASN A 127 -14.92 -16.47 15.29
N LEU A 128 -15.16 -15.21 15.70
CA LEU A 128 -15.12 -14.76 17.10
C LEU A 128 -16.43 -15.06 17.86
N THR A 129 -17.46 -15.55 17.18
CA THR A 129 -18.79 -15.81 17.76
C THR A 129 -19.29 -17.23 17.47
N ASP A 130 -19.84 -17.90 18.49
CA ASP A 130 -20.53 -19.20 18.33
C ASP A 130 -21.92 -19.06 17.68
N LYS A 131 -22.37 -17.82 17.43
CA LYS A 131 -23.70 -17.51 16.88
C LYS A 131 -23.72 -17.76 15.37
N LYS A 132 -24.67 -18.58 14.93
CA LYS A 132 -24.95 -18.81 13.50
C LYS A 132 -25.81 -17.70 12.93
N THR A 133 -25.50 -17.25 11.71
CA THR A 133 -26.33 -16.32 10.97
C THR A 133 -27.65 -16.95 10.53
N VAL A 134 -28.67 -16.12 10.39
CA VAL A 134 -29.97 -16.47 9.80
C VAL A 134 -29.77 -16.72 8.31
N LEU A 135 -30.26 -17.87 7.84
CA LEU A 135 -30.21 -18.31 6.43
C LEU A 135 -28.81 -18.39 5.79
N GLY A 136 -27.73 -18.33 6.59
CA GLY A 136 -26.35 -18.33 6.08
C GLY A 136 -25.88 -16.97 5.56
N GLY A 137 -26.43 -15.87 6.07
CA GLY A 137 -25.89 -14.53 5.84
C GLY A 137 -24.48 -14.32 6.43
N THR A 138 -23.97 -13.09 6.28
CA THR A 138 -22.68 -12.64 6.83
C THR A 138 -22.92 -11.76 8.05
N TRP A 139 -22.07 -11.86 9.07
CA TRP A 139 -22.08 -10.92 10.20
C TRP A 139 -21.33 -9.62 9.85
N TYR A 140 -21.95 -8.48 10.13
CA TYR A 140 -21.40 -7.13 9.98
C TYR A 140 -21.27 -6.48 11.35
N VAL A 141 -20.14 -5.82 11.62
CA VAL A 141 -19.96 -5.08 12.88
C VAL A 141 -20.64 -3.71 12.76
N VAL A 142 -21.44 -3.37 13.76
CA VAL A 142 -22.25 -2.12 13.81
C VAL A 142 -21.64 -1.11 14.79
N ASP A 143 -21.04 -1.59 15.88
CA ASP A 143 -20.50 -0.76 16.96
C ASP A 143 -19.41 -1.52 17.75
N ILE A 144 -18.35 -0.82 18.16
CA ILE A 144 -17.23 -1.36 18.94
C ILE A 144 -16.99 -0.42 20.13
N ASN A 145 -17.39 -0.88 21.32
CA ASN A 145 -17.34 -0.09 22.55
C ASN A 145 -16.19 -0.58 23.46
N TRP A 146 -15.29 0.33 23.81
CA TRP A 146 -14.10 0.06 24.63
C TRP A 146 -14.42 0.23 26.12
N LEU A 147 -14.80 -0.86 26.80
CA LEU A 147 -15.12 -0.80 28.23
C LEU A 147 -13.89 -0.57 29.13
N SER A 148 -12.72 -0.99 28.68
CA SER A 148 -11.43 -0.91 29.39
C SER A 148 -10.30 -1.40 28.48
N ASP A 149 -9.05 -1.15 28.86
CA ASP A 149 -7.85 -1.66 28.17
C ASP A 149 -7.86 -3.17 27.91
N GLU A 150 -8.61 -3.96 28.68
CA GLU A 150 -8.70 -5.42 28.53
C GLU A 150 -9.97 -5.92 27.83
N LYS A 151 -11.01 -5.10 27.64
CA LYS A 151 -12.36 -5.57 27.24
C LYS A 151 -13.04 -4.68 26.22
N ILE A 152 -13.55 -5.34 25.18
CA ILE A 152 -14.24 -4.74 24.04
C ILE A 152 -15.63 -5.36 23.96
N ILE A 153 -16.68 -4.54 23.88
CA ILE A 153 -18.01 -5.00 23.46
C ILE A 153 -18.13 -4.75 21.97
N VAL A 154 -18.45 -5.80 21.21
CA VAL A 154 -18.73 -5.72 19.78
C VAL A 154 -20.21 -5.98 19.57
N THR A 155 -20.88 -5.04 18.92
CA THR A 155 -22.26 -5.14 18.45
C THR A 155 -22.24 -5.49 16.96
N PHE A 156 -22.96 -6.53 16.54
CA PHE A 156 -22.91 -7.03 15.16
C PHE A 156 -24.26 -7.60 14.71
N GLU A 157 -24.54 -7.59 13.41
CA GLU A 157 -25.83 -8.00 12.82
C GLU A 157 -25.68 -8.70 11.46
N ASP A 158 -26.71 -9.44 11.03
CA ASP A 158 -26.76 -10.15 9.72
C ASP A 158 -27.92 -9.66 8.83
N GLY A 159 -28.41 -8.45 9.10
CA GLY A 159 -29.60 -7.86 8.48
C GLY A 159 -30.94 -8.44 9.00
N HIS A 160 -30.93 -9.45 9.88
CA HIS A 160 -32.14 -10.05 10.46
C HIS A 160 -32.13 -10.03 11.99
N ILE A 161 -30.98 -10.28 12.60
CA ILE A 161 -30.77 -10.25 14.06
C ILE A 161 -29.52 -9.44 14.41
N GLN A 162 -29.57 -8.78 15.56
CA GLN A 162 -28.47 -8.03 16.16
C GLN A 162 -28.06 -8.70 17.47
N GLU A 163 -26.76 -8.96 17.62
CA GLU A 163 -26.17 -9.65 18.77
C GLU A 163 -25.03 -8.80 19.36
N LYS A 164 -24.61 -9.13 20.58
CA LYS A 164 -23.46 -8.50 21.25
C LYS A 164 -22.56 -9.54 21.88
N ILE A 165 -21.25 -9.35 21.75
CA ILE A 165 -20.21 -10.19 22.38
C ILE A 165 -19.24 -9.31 23.17
N THR A 166 -18.74 -9.83 24.30
CA THR A 166 -17.63 -9.22 25.04
C THR A 166 -16.37 -10.02 24.80
N ILE A 167 -15.38 -9.38 24.17
CA ILE A 167 -14.09 -9.98 23.81
C ILE A 167 -13.04 -9.42 24.75
N LYS A 168 -12.11 -10.26 25.23
CA LYS A 168 -10.92 -9.78 25.92
C LYS A 168 -9.81 -9.48 24.91
N LYS A 169 -9.08 -8.40 25.12
CA LYS A 169 -7.93 -8.02 24.28
C LYS A 169 -6.87 -9.14 24.22
N SER A 170 -6.71 -9.92 25.30
CA SER A 170 -5.84 -11.11 25.37
C SER A 170 -6.19 -12.24 24.39
N ASP A 171 -7.46 -12.32 23.99
CA ASP A 171 -7.99 -13.42 23.19
C ASP A 171 -7.92 -13.09 21.69
N LEU A 172 -7.66 -11.82 21.35
CA LEU A 172 -7.43 -11.31 20.01
C LEU A 172 -5.93 -11.40 19.67
N VAL A 173 -5.56 -12.50 19.00
CA VAL A 173 -4.22 -12.63 18.42
C VAL A 173 -4.14 -11.73 17.18
N LEU A 174 -3.69 -10.48 17.37
CA LEU A 174 -3.24 -9.67 16.26
C LEU A 174 -2.09 -10.41 15.56
N GLU A 175 -2.30 -10.77 14.30
CA GLU A 175 -1.20 -11.09 13.40
C GLU A 175 -0.29 -9.84 13.38
N GLN A 176 0.91 -9.93 13.96
CA GLN A 176 1.89 -8.86 13.84
C GLN A 176 2.14 -8.65 12.34
N GLU A 177 1.85 -7.45 11.83
CA GLU A 177 2.22 -7.12 10.45
C GLU A 177 3.72 -7.32 10.30
N ASP A 178 4.08 -8.03 9.23
CA ASP A 178 5.28 -8.87 9.23
C ASP A 178 6.56 -8.05 9.14
N ASP A 179 7.25 -8.00 10.28
CA ASP A 179 8.62 -7.54 10.51
C ASP A 179 8.87 -6.02 10.40
N MET A 180 9.27 -5.43 11.54
CA MET A 180 9.87 -4.09 11.65
C MET A 180 11.27 -4.14 11.01
N ARG A 181 11.29 -4.19 9.68
CA ARG A 181 12.46 -4.58 8.90
C ARG A 181 13.56 -3.52 8.95
N VAL A 182 14.60 -3.81 9.73
CA VAL A 182 15.79 -2.95 9.82
C VAL A 182 16.66 -3.11 8.57
N CYS A 183 16.50 -2.19 7.62
CA CYS A 183 17.34 -2.11 6.43
C CYS A 183 18.54 -1.18 6.59
N THR A 184 19.64 -1.45 5.89
CA THR A 184 20.77 -0.52 5.83
C THR A 184 20.40 0.70 4.98
N MET A 185 21.03 1.85 5.27
CA MET A 185 20.89 3.09 4.48
C MET A 185 21.73 3.07 3.19
N GLN A 186 22.22 1.91 2.75
CA GLN A 186 23.01 1.80 1.52
C GLN A 186 22.10 1.99 0.30
N TYR A 187 22.44 2.94 -0.56
CA TYR A 187 21.79 3.10 -1.85
C TYR A 187 22.35 2.09 -2.85
N ALA A 188 21.56 1.05 -3.12
CA ALA A 188 21.86 -0.03 -4.06
C ALA A 188 20.55 -0.43 -4.77
N PRO A 189 20.00 0.48 -5.59
CA PRO A 189 18.59 0.45 -5.96
C PRO A 189 18.20 -0.82 -6.73
N VAL A 190 16.95 -1.22 -6.57
CA VAL A 190 16.35 -2.34 -7.29
C VAL A 190 14.98 -1.96 -7.83
N CYS A 191 14.61 -2.53 -8.98
CA CYS A 191 13.27 -2.42 -9.52
C CYS A 191 12.46 -3.66 -9.12
N ALA A 192 11.30 -3.47 -8.51
CA ALA A 192 10.42 -4.57 -8.10
C ALA A 192 8.98 -4.39 -8.62
N GLU A 193 8.28 -5.51 -8.79
CA GLU A 193 6.82 -5.52 -9.04
C GLU A 193 6.10 -5.19 -7.72
N VAL A 194 5.49 -4.01 -7.64
CA VAL A 194 4.64 -3.60 -6.51
C VAL A 194 3.19 -3.84 -6.87
N GLN A 195 2.52 -4.61 -6.02
CA GLN A 195 1.08 -4.81 -6.13
C GLN A 195 0.38 -3.53 -5.61
N VAL A 196 -0.22 -2.78 -6.54
CA VAL A 196 -1.06 -1.61 -6.21
C VAL A 196 -2.53 -1.97 -6.27
N GLN A 197 -3.33 -1.26 -5.48
CA GLN A 197 -4.77 -1.23 -5.69
C GLN A 197 -5.13 -0.20 -6.74
N CYS A 198 -6.18 -0.52 -7.49
CA CYS A 198 -6.73 0.29 -8.55
C CYS A 198 -8.25 0.17 -8.46
N ILE A 199 -8.96 1.25 -8.73
CA ILE A 199 -10.43 1.37 -8.55
C ILE A 199 -11.20 0.32 -9.40
N LYS A 200 -10.60 -0.18 -10.50
CA LYS A 200 -11.23 -1.15 -11.40
C LYS A 200 -10.28 -2.30 -11.73
N ALA A 201 -10.61 -3.49 -11.22
CA ALA A 201 -9.86 -4.72 -11.49
C ALA A 201 -9.88 -5.12 -12.99
N PRO A 202 -8.84 -5.81 -13.49
CA PRO A 202 -7.66 -6.30 -12.78
C PRO A 202 -6.54 -5.26 -12.65
N CYS A 203 -5.94 -5.17 -11.45
CA CYS A 203 -4.77 -4.33 -11.20
C CYS A 203 -3.50 -5.07 -11.58
N LEU A 204 -2.79 -4.56 -12.60
CA LEU A 204 -1.46 -5.05 -12.94
C LEU A 204 -0.44 -4.46 -11.94
N PRO A 205 0.56 -5.25 -11.49
CA PRO A 205 1.65 -4.71 -10.68
C PRO A 205 2.36 -3.57 -11.43
N ILE A 206 2.70 -2.49 -10.72
CA ILE A 206 3.57 -1.44 -11.26
C ILE A 206 5.03 -1.74 -10.93
N GLN A 207 5.94 -1.07 -11.63
CA GLN A 207 7.37 -1.11 -11.35
C GLN A 207 7.71 0.04 -10.41
N GLU A 208 8.26 -0.25 -9.23
CA GLU A 208 8.74 0.78 -8.28
C GLU A 208 10.21 0.59 -7.91
N THR A 209 10.94 1.71 -7.83
CA THR A 209 12.35 1.77 -7.43
C THR A 209 12.47 1.77 -5.92
N PHE A 210 13.04 0.72 -5.35
CA PHE A 210 13.42 0.68 -3.94
C PHE A 210 14.89 1.05 -3.76
N GLY A 211 15.21 1.76 -2.68
CA GLY A 211 16.58 2.20 -2.39
C GLY A 211 17.60 1.06 -2.22
N ASN A 212 17.13 -0.12 -1.80
CA ASN A 212 17.85 -1.39 -1.87
C ASN A 212 16.90 -2.60 -1.78
N SER A 213 17.45 -3.81 -1.96
CA SER A 213 16.72 -5.07 -1.92
C SER A 213 16.06 -5.40 -0.57
N CYS A 214 16.54 -4.84 0.54
CA CYS A 214 15.89 -4.98 1.84
C CYS A 214 14.61 -4.15 1.90
N MET A 215 14.70 -2.88 1.45
CA MET A 215 13.56 -1.94 1.36
C MET A 215 12.47 -2.43 0.40
N ALA A 216 12.81 -3.24 -0.60
CA ALA A 216 11.85 -3.90 -1.49
C ALA A 216 10.87 -4.85 -0.77
N GLY A 217 11.06 -5.15 0.51
CA GLY A 217 10.04 -5.85 1.30
C GLY A 217 9.85 -7.30 0.86
N LYS A 218 8.61 -7.68 0.57
CA LYS A 218 8.26 -8.96 -0.06
C LYS A 218 8.05 -8.84 -1.58
N ASN A 219 8.25 -7.67 -2.16
CA ASN A 219 7.97 -7.41 -3.58
C ASN A 219 8.98 -8.16 -4.48
N PRO A 220 8.53 -8.83 -5.56
CA PRO A 220 9.42 -9.52 -6.48
C PRO A 220 10.38 -8.56 -7.19
N VAL A 221 11.67 -8.63 -6.87
CA VAL A 221 12.72 -7.88 -7.58
C VAL A 221 12.86 -8.40 -9.01
N LEU A 222 12.74 -7.50 -9.98
CA LEU A 222 12.84 -7.79 -11.41
C LEU A 222 14.28 -7.74 -11.93
N TYR A 223 14.97 -6.66 -11.59
CA TYR A 223 16.34 -6.36 -12.02
C TYR A 223 16.99 -5.38 -11.05
N THR A 224 18.31 -5.31 -11.12
CA THR A 224 19.16 -4.40 -10.34
C THR A 224 19.25 -3.02 -10.99
N GLY A 225 19.28 -1.97 -10.17
CA GLY A 225 19.14 -0.58 -10.58
C GLY A 225 17.70 -0.07 -10.45
N GLU A 226 17.54 1.23 -10.68
CA GLU A 226 16.24 1.92 -10.68
C GLU A 226 15.32 1.39 -11.77
N CYS A 227 14.01 1.40 -11.52
CA CYS A 227 13.00 1.12 -12.54
C CYS A 227 13.09 2.11 -13.70
N ARG A 228 12.77 1.60 -14.90
CA ARG A 228 12.88 2.34 -16.15
C ARG A 228 11.59 2.15 -16.94
N ASP A 229 10.89 3.25 -17.21
CA ASP A 229 9.61 3.30 -17.97
C ASP A 229 9.67 2.68 -19.39
N ASN A 230 10.87 2.31 -19.84
CA ASN A 230 11.17 1.81 -21.16
C ASN A 230 11.72 0.36 -21.14
N VAL A 231 11.35 -0.48 -20.18
CA VAL A 231 11.72 -1.91 -20.15
C VAL A 231 10.51 -2.81 -20.36
N ASP A 232 10.49 -3.50 -21.51
CA ASP A 232 9.57 -4.61 -21.82
C ASP A 232 9.97 -5.82 -20.95
N ILE A 233 9.36 -5.93 -19.77
CA ILE A 233 9.58 -7.03 -18.82
C ILE A 233 9.41 -8.40 -19.50
N SER A 234 8.48 -8.54 -20.46
CA SER A 234 8.24 -9.80 -21.17
C SER A 234 9.44 -10.19 -22.05
N LEU A 235 10.10 -9.21 -22.65
CA LEU A 235 11.32 -9.39 -23.44
C LEU A 235 12.54 -9.58 -22.53
N PHE A 236 12.58 -8.91 -21.38
CA PHE A 236 13.61 -9.09 -20.37
C PHE A 236 13.62 -10.51 -19.79
N LYS A 237 12.47 -10.99 -19.30
CA LYS A 237 12.26 -12.38 -18.83
C LYS A 237 12.51 -13.41 -19.95
N ARG A 238 12.38 -13.04 -21.24
CA ARG A 238 12.81 -13.88 -22.38
C ARG A 238 14.34 -13.91 -22.54
N TYR A 239 15.04 -12.80 -22.33
CA TYR A 239 16.50 -12.74 -22.42
C TYR A 239 17.20 -13.47 -21.27
N GLN A 240 16.66 -13.41 -20.04
CA GLN A 240 17.17 -14.14 -18.88
C GLN A 240 17.30 -15.67 -19.12
N LYS A 241 16.50 -16.26 -20.01
CA LYS A 241 16.64 -17.68 -20.41
C LYS A 241 17.99 -18.03 -21.07
N TYR A 242 18.69 -17.02 -21.60
CA TYR A 242 20.00 -17.16 -22.25
C TYR A 242 21.15 -16.65 -21.37
N GLU A 243 20.87 -16.25 -20.12
CA GLU A 243 21.84 -15.59 -19.25
C GLU A 243 23.12 -16.42 -19.05
N ASN A 244 22.98 -17.70 -18.66
CA ASN A 244 24.11 -18.61 -18.48
C ASN A 244 24.97 -18.80 -19.75
N TYR A 245 24.35 -18.76 -20.93
CA TYR A 245 25.07 -18.84 -22.21
C TYR A 245 25.96 -17.59 -22.39
N TYR A 246 25.41 -16.40 -22.19
CA TYR A 246 26.18 -15.16 -22.30
C TYR A 246 27.24 -15.04 -21.21
N LEU A 247 26.91 -15.29 -19.94
CA LEU A 247 27.89 -15.27 -18.83
C LEU A 247 29.09 -16.17 -19.13
N SER A 248 28.89 -17.38 -19.67
CA SER A 248 30.01 -18.26 -20.03
C SER A 248 30.98 -17.65 -21.07
N THR A 249 30.48 -16.78 -21.95
CA THR A 249 31.29 -16.02 -22.93
C THR A 249 32.02 -14.85 -22.28
N LEU A 250 31.42 -14.20 -21.26
CA LEU A 250 31.99 -13.03 -20.58
C LEU A 250 33.15 -13.36 -19.63
N LYS A 251 33.26 -14.61 -19.14
CA LYS A 251 34.30 -15.07 -18.19
C LYS A 251 35.74 -14.70 -18.59
N ASN A 252 36.05 -14.70 -19.88
CA ASN A 252 37.40 -14.42 -20.39
C ASN A 252 37.66 -12.92 -20.67
N ILE A 253 36.68 -12.05 -20.48
CA ILE A 253 36.81 -10.60 -20.69
C ILE A 253 37.44 -9.96 -19.45
N LYS A 254 38.31 -8.95 -19.64
CA LYS A 254 38.93 -8.21 -18.51
C LYS A 254 37.89 -7.38 -17.76
N SER A 255 38.02 -7.27 -16.44
CA SER A 255 37.05 -6.54 -15.59
C SER A 255 36.93 -5.05 -15.98
N GLU A 256 38.03 -4.40 -16.35
CA GLU A 256 38.04 -3.02 -16.88
C GLU A 256 37.16 -2.87 -18.14
N THR A 257 37.19 -3.86 -19.04
CA THR A 257 36.36 -3.88 -20.26
C THR A 257 34.88 -4.11 -19.94
N LEU A 258 34.57 -4.90 -18.90
CA LEU A 258 33.20 -5.05 -18.41
C LEU A 258 32.67 -3.76 -17.77
N GLN A 259 33.51 -3.04 -17.00
CA GLN A 259 33.15 -1.74 -16.40
C GLN A 259 32.88 -0.67 -17.47
N ASP A 260 33.75 -0.54 -18.47
CA ASP A 260 33.52 0.29 -19.66
C ASP A 260 32.22 -0.11 -20.40
N GLY A 261 31.93 -1.41 -20.49
CA GLY A 261 30.67 -1.94 -21.01
C GLY A 261 29.43 -1.49 -20.23
N VAL A 262 29.50 -1.46 -18.89
CA VAL A 262 28.41 -0.95 -18.03
C VAL A 262 28.19 0.55 -18.26
N THR A 263 29.26 1.35 -18.24
CA THR A 263 29.20 2.80 -18.48
C THR A 263 28.61 3.13 -19.85
N LYS A 264 29.03 2.41 -20.89
CA LYS A 264 28.48 2.55 -22.25
C LYS A 264 27.01 2.14 -22.34
N ALA A 265 26.60 1.11 -21.61
CA ALA A 265 25.20 0.69 -21.57
C ALA A 265 24.30 1.78 -20.98
N ASP A 266 24.69 2.43 -19.88
CA ASP A 266 23.91 3.54 -19.31
C ASP A 266 23.88 4.77 -20.22
N ASP A 267 25.01 5.17 -20.83
CA ASP A 267 25.05 6.24 -21.84
C ASP A 267 24.11 5.95 -23.04
N MET A 268 24.07 4.71 -23.52
CA MET A 268 23.15 4.30 -24.58
C MET A 268 21.68 4.37 -24.13
N ILE A 269 21.38 4.08 -22.87
CA ILE A 269 20.01 4.11 -22.34
C ILE A 269 19.53 5.56 -22.19
N GLU A 270 20.34 6.46 -21.62
CA GLU A 270 20.00 7.88 -21.53
C GLU A 270 19.87 8.53 -22.92
N LYS A 271 20.77 8.23 -23.86
CA LYS A 271 20.63 8.68 -25.24
C LYS A 271 19.37 8.14 -25.91
N THR A 272 18.96 6.90 -25.61
CA THR A 272 17.74 6.31 -26.17
C THR A 272 16.48 7.03 -25.63
N LYS A 273 16.43 7.40 -24.35
CA LYS A 273 15.31 8.19 -23.79
C LYS A 273 15.09 9.52 -24.52
N LEU A 274 16.15 10.12 -25.07
CA LEU A 274 16.09 11.38 -25.83
C LEU A 274 15.66 11.22 -27.29
N MET A 275 15.57 9.99 -27.82
CA MET A 275 15.23 9.73 -29.22
C MET A 275 13.71 9.77 -29.46
N ARG A 276 13.28 10.57 -30.44
CA ARG A 276 11.88 10.63 -30.88
C ARG A 276 11.52 9.47 -31.83
N PHE A 277 11.51 8.24 -31.31
CA PHE A 277 10.98 7.06 -32.00
C PHE A 277 9.64 6.62 -31.41
N ALA A 278 8.96 5.68 -32.08
CA ALA A 278 7.78 5.04 -31.53
C ALA A 278 8.12 4.29 -30.22
N GLN A 279 7.32 4.49 -29.17
CA GLN A 279 7.59 4.02 -27.81
C GLN A 279 7.94 2.52 -27.75
N GLY A 280 7.14 1.65 -28.38
CA GLY A 280 7.40 0.20 -28.42
C GLY A 280 8.64 -0.25 -29.21
N PHE A 281 9.36 0.66 -29.87
CA PHE A 281 10.71 0.42 -30.40
C PHE A 281 11.78 0.81 -29.37
N LEU A 282 11.61 1.95 -28.69
CA LEU A 282 12.46 2.40 -27.58
C LEU A 282 12.48 1.33 -26.47
N GLU A 283 11.31 0.86 -26.04
CA GLU A 283 11.16 -0.18 -25.02
C GLU A 283 11.98 -1.43 -25.35
N LYS A 284 11.86 -1.97 -26.57
CA LYS A 284 12.58 -3.19 -26.99
C LYS A 284 14.09 -2.97 -27.08
N TYR A 285 14.51 -1.79 -27.50
CA TYR A 285 15.93 -1.44 -27.62
C TYR A 285 16.57 -1.26 -26.23
N VAL A 286 15.95 -0.45 -25.35
CA VAL A 286 16.38 -0.26 -23.95
C VAL A 286 16.42 -1.60 -23.22
N THR A 287 15.39 -2.44 -23.33
CA THR A 287 15.34 -3.78 -22.71
C THR A 287 16.57 -4.63 -23.05
N LYS A 288 16.99 -4.63 -24.32
CA LYS A 288 18.17 -5.37 -24.76
C LYS A 288 19.46 -4.81 -24.16
N ILE A 289 19.58 -3.49 -24.03
CA ILE A 289 20.76 -2.85 -23.42
C ILE A 289 20.78 -3.11 -21.90
N VAL A 290 19.65 -2.99 -21.20
CA VAL A 290 19.52 -3.30 -19.77
C VAL A 290 19.94 -4.74 -19.49
N PHE A 291 19.51 -5.71 -20.32
CA PHE A 291 19.92 -7.11 -20.16
C PHE A 291 21.44 -7.31 -20.33
N VAL A 292 22.06 -6.64 -21.30
CA VAL A 292 23.52 -6.69 -21.48
C VAL A 292 24.26 -6.02 -20.31
N LYS A 293 23.72 -4.91 -19.78
CA LYS A 293 24.24 -4.25 -18.57
C LYS A 293 24.21 -5.20 -17.36
N GLU A 294 23.09 -5.87 -17.11
CA GLU A 294 22.95 -6.84 -16.01
C GLU A 294 23.96 -7.99 -16.13
N LEU A 295 24.17 -8.52 -17.34
CA LEU A 295 25.19 -9.56 -17.57
C LEU A 295 26.61 -9.08 -17.21
N PHE A 296 26.96 -7.84 -17.57
CA PHE A 296 28.27 -7.27 -17.20
C PHE A 296 28.39 -7.03 -15.70
N ILE A 297 27.35 -6.52 -15.04
CA ILE A 297 27.33 -6.32 -13.58
C ILE A 297 27.47 -7.67 -12.87
N LYS A 298 26.70 -8.69 -13.26
CA LYS A 298 26.72 -10.01 -12.64
C LYS A 298 28.06 -10.73 -12.78
N GLU A 299 28.72 -10.60 -13.93
CA GLU A 299 30.08 -11.12 -14.15
C GLU A 299 31.18 -10.25 -13.51
N LEU A 300 30.92 -8.98 -13.21
CA LEU A 300 31.81 -8.17 -12.37
C LEU A 300 31.70 -8.59 -10.90
N THR A 301 30.48 -8.69 -10.37
CA THR A 301 30.21 -9.09 -8.99
C THR A 301 30.67 -10.53 -8.69
N SER A 302 30.68 -11.43 -9.67
CA SER A 302 31.18 -12.81 -9.47
C SER A 302 32.71 -12.93 -9.25
N ARG A 303 33.45 -11.82 -9.39
CA ARG A 303 34.93 -11.77 -9.31
C ARG A 303 35.45 -11.13 -8.02
N TYR A 304 34.57 -10.59 -7.18
CA TYR A 304 34.87 -9.91 -5.92
C TYR A 304 34.20 -10.62 -4.75
#